data_AF-A0A091SJ73-F1
#
_entry.id   AF-A0A091SJ73-F1
#
_cell.length_a   1.000
_cell.length_b   1.000
_cell.length_c   1.000
_cell.angle_alpha   90.00
_cell.angle_beta   90.00
_cell.angle_gamma   90.00
#
_symmetry.space_group_name_H-M   'P 1'
#
loop_
_entity.id
_entity.type
_entity.pdbx_description
1 polymer ?
#
loop_
_entity_poly.entity_id
_entity_poly.type
_entity_poly.pdbx_seq_one_letter_code
_entity_poly.pdbx_strand_id
1 'polypeptide(L)' 'SKGKEAPFQHFDPSILFPKSRDYWTYHGSFTTPPCEECITWILLREPIEVSSDQV' A
#
# COMPACT_ATOMS: atom_id res chain seq x y z
N SER A 1 21.22 5.15 14.61
CA SER A 1 21.47 6.26 13.66
C SER A 1 20.12 6.74 13.14
N LYS A 2 19.87 8.04 13.05
CA LYS A 2 18.65 8.49 12.35
C LYS A 2 18.79 8.11 10.87
N GLY A 3 17.70 7.63 10.27
CA GLY A 3 17.65 7.29 8.86
C GLY A 3 17.83 8.52 7.97
N LYS A 4 17.92 8.32 6.66
CA LYS A 4 17.83 9.42 5.70
C LYS A 4 16.36 9.83 5.56
N GLU A 5 16.11 11.12 5.61
CA GLU A 5 14.78 11.73 5.44
C GLU A 5 14.90 12.89 4.45
N ALA A 6 13.90 13.05 3.59
CA ALA A 6 13.85 14.12 2.58
C ALA A 6 12.40 14.60 2.38
N PRO A 7 12.17 15.89 2.05
CA PRO A 7 10.85 16.38 1.70
C PRO A 7 10.28 15.69 0.44
N PHE A 8 9.02 15.27 0.49
CA PHE A 8 8.29 14.70 -0.65
C PHE A 8 6.90 15.33 -0.72
N GLN A 9 6.77 16.41 -1.48
CA GLN A 9 5.56 17.23 -1.57
C GLN A 9 4.87 17.08 -2.92
N HIS A 10 3.58 17.45 -2.98
CA HIS A 10 2.78 17.50 -4.22
C HIS A 10 2.61 16.14 -4.93
N PHE A 11 2.41 15.07 -4.16
CA PHE A 11 2.11 13.75 -4.70
C PHE A 11 0.71 13.30 -4.26
N ASP A 12 -0.17 13.06 -5.21
CA ASP A 12 -1.46 12.42 -4.97
C ASP A 12 -1.32 10.91 -5.16
N PRO A 13 -1.34 10.08 -4.10
CA PRO A 13 -1.19 8.64 -4.23
C PRO A 13 -2.39 7.96 -4.90
N SER A 14 -3.54 8.62 -5.02
CA SER A 14 -4.73 8.01 -5.61
C SER A 14 -4.59 7.72 -7.10
N ILE A 15 -3.63 8.36 -7.77
CA ILE A 15 -3.27 8.10 -9.17
C ILE A 15 -2.71 6.69 -9.38
N LEU A 16 -2.24 6.04 -8.31
CA LEU A 16 -1.71 4.68 -8.35
C LEU A 16 -2.79 3.62 -8.24
N PHE A 17 -4.07 4.01 -8.08
CA PHE A 17 -5.11 3.00 -8.01
C PHE A 17 -5.40 2.37 -9.38
N PRO A 18 -5.72 1.07 -9.41
CA PRO A 18 -6.26 0.42 -10.60
C PRO A 18 -7.61 1.04 -11.01
N LYS A 19 -8.07 0.69 -12.21
CA LYS A 19 -9.34 1.19 -12.75
C LYS A 19 -10.53 0.70 -11.93
N SER A 20 -10.58 -0.59 -11.63
CA SER A 20 -11.58 -1.20 -10.77
C SER A 20 -11.26 -0.97 -9.29
N ARG A 21 -12.29 -0.73 -8.50
CA ARG A 21 -12.20 -0.66 -7.04
C ARG A 21 -12.76 -1.90 -6.36
N ASP A 22 -13.04 -2.98 -7.10
CA ASP A 22 -13.45 -4.24 -6.50
C ASP A 22 -12.37 -4.74 -5.53
N TYR A 23 -12.79 -5.21 -4.36
CA TYR A 23 -11.86 -5.59 -3.30
C TYR A 23 -12.35 -6.82 -2.53
N TRP A 24 -11.41 -7.47 -1.85
CA TRP A 24 -11.68 -8.36 -0.73
C TRP A 24 -11.36 -7.66 0.59
N THR A 25 -12.10 -7.99 1.64
CA THR A 25 -11.90 -7.40 2.97
C THR A 25 -11.91 -8.46 4.05
N TYR A 26 -11.04 -8.29 5.06
CA TYR A 26 -10.98 -9.14 6.24
C TYR A 26 -10.32 -8.40 7.42
N HIS A 27 -10.63 -8.83 8.64
CA HIS A 27 -9.92 -8.37 9.84
C HIS A 27 -8.62 -9.16 10.01
N GLY A 28 -7.53 -8.47 10.34
CA GLY A 28 -6.22 -9.10 10.52
C GLY A 28 -5.26 -8.21 11.29
N SER A 29 -3.97 -8.49 11.12
CA SER A 29 -2.89 -7.79 11.81
C SER A 29 -1.98 -7.00 10.88
N PHE A 30 -1.09 -6.21 11.50
CA PHE A 30 0.13 -5.76 10.83
C PHE A 30 1.00 -6.96 10.41
N THR A 31 1.60 -6.89 9.22
CA THR A 31 2.54 -7.91 8.72
C THR A 31 3.97 -7.72 9.26
N THR A 32 4.17 -6.72 10.12
CA THR A 32 5.44 -6.43 10.79
C THR A 32 5.24 -6.43 12.31
N PRO A 33 6.24 -6.85 13.10
CA PRO A 33 6.17 -6.76 14.55
C PRO A 33 5.76 -5.35 15.03
N PRO A 34 4.89 -5.23 16.05
CA PRO A 34 4.42 -6.29 16.96
C PRO A 34 3.24 -7.15 16.45
N CYS A 35 2.85 -7.05 15.17
CA CYS A 35 1.79 -7.86 14.57
C CYS A 35 0.42 -7.73 15.27
N GLU A 36 0.07 -6.55 15.75
CA GLU A 36 -1.23 -6.30 16.40
C GLU A 36 -2.41 -6.58 15.45
N GLU A 37 -3.41 -7.31 15.94
CA GLU A 37 -4.64 -7.67 15.21
C GLU A 37 -5.68 -6.54 15.23
N CYS A 38 -5.32 -5.38 14.68
CA CYS A 38 -6.14 -4.18 14.68
C CYS A 38 -6.46 -3.62 13.28
N ILE A 39 -6.23 -4.41 12.22
CA ILE A 39 -6.35 -3.98 10.82
C ILE A 39 -7.63 -4.52 10.19
N THR A 40 -8.33 -3.67 9.43
CA THR A 40 -9.30 -4.10 8.41
C THR A 40 -8.63 -3.93 7.04
N TRP A 41 -8.28 -5.04 6.40
CA TRP A 41 -7.59 -5.04 5.11
C TRP A 41 -8.56 -4.75 3.97
N ILE A 42 -8.14 -3.91 3.01
CA ILE A 42 -8.83 -3.68 1.74
C ILE A 42 -7.86 -4.10 0.62
N LEU A 43 -8.04 -5.29 0.07
CA LEU A 43 -7.19 -5.82 -1.00
C LEU A 43 -7.88 -5.63 -2.35
N LEU A 44 -7.37 -4.69 -3.16
CA LEU A 44 -7.89 -4.43 -4.49
C LEU A 44 -7.67 -5.65 -5.40
N ARG A 45 -8.70 -6.03 -6.16
CA ARG A 45 -8.70 -7.20 -7.03
C ARG A 45 -7.84 -7.01 -8.26
N GLU A 46 -7.88 -5.82 -8.85
CA GLU A 46 -7.10 -5.48 -10.04
C GLU A 46 -5.70 -5.01 -9.61
N PRO A 47 -4.62 -5.57 -10.15
CA PRO A 47 -3.26 -5.12 -9.86
C PRO A 47 -2.93 -3.83 -10.63
N ILE A 48 -1.86 -3.16 -10.20
CA ILE A 48 -1.20 -2.12 -10.99
C ILE A 48 0.02 -2.72 -11.68
N GLU A 49 0.30 -2.29 -12.91
CA GLU A 49 1.45 -2.76 -13.67
C GLU A 49 2.64 -1.83 -13.46
N VAL A 50 3.83 -2.42 -13.29
CA VAL A 50 5.12 -1.72 -13.23
C VAL A 50 6.09 -2.44 -14.16
N SER A 51 6.93 -1.66 -14.85
CA SER A 51 7.94 -2.23 -15.74
C SER A 51 9.08 -2.88 -14.94
N SER A 52 9.84 -3.78 -15.58
CA SER A 52 11.00 -4.43 -14.94
C SER A 52 12.03 -3.44 -14.41
N ASP A 53 12.20 -2.31 -15.08
CA ASP A 53 13.21 -1.29 -14.71
C ASP A 53 12.80 -0.48 -13.47
N GLN A 54 11.52 -0.55 -13.08
CA GLN A 54 10.98 0.15 -11.90
C GLN A 54 10.91 -0.75 -10.66
N VAL A 55 11.20 -2.05 -10.79
CA VAL A 55 11.19 -3.05 -9.71
C VAL A 55 12.59 -3.24 -9.12
#